data_AF-A0A3N4VBG6-F1
#
_entry.id   AF-A0A3N4VBG6-F1
#
_cell.length_a   1.000
_cell.length_b   1.000
_cell.length_c   1.000
_cell.angle_alpha   90.00
_cell.angle_beta   90.00
_cell.angle_gamma   90.00
#
_symmetry.space_group_name_H-M   'P 1'
#
loop_
_entity.id
_entity.type
_entity.pdbx_description
1 polymer ?
#
loop_
_entity_poly.entity_id
_entity_poly.type
_entity_poly.pdbx_seq_one_letter_code
_entity_poly.pdbx_strand_id
1 'polypeptide(L)'
;MRMPHPTPTPDPLPFERPRAAPADAALAALPLADAAVVGFDQLLHEVHADAPRVDADRLRRLAGWLLELPAEAAQRTLDTRLRRVDELRAMLADPDWDSDEAVRARIAKLLAYVDRDDDLIVDRVPLLGLLDDVLLIELAWPAFAEEAEDYRDYCAYCQRERPAGGGAERRAAWVRDRMDELALLRHEWAVRARRYAPETTPRLLFRVS
;
A
#
# COMPACT_ATOMS: atom_id res chain seq x y z
N MET A 1 1.73 -9.11 -18.63
CA MET A 1 1.99 -7.88 -17.87
C MET A 1 1.78 -8.23 -16.40
N ARG A 2 2.83 -8.31 -15.57
CA ARG A 2 2.63 -8.42 -14.12
C ARG A 2 1.98 -7.10 -13.71
N MET A 3 0.75 -7.14 -13.18
CA MET A 3 0.19 -5.96 -12.51
C MET A 3 1.22 -5.55 -11.45
N PRO A 4 1.63 -4.27 -11.38
CA PRO A 4 2.45 -3.83 -10.27
C PRO A 4 1.69 -4.16 -8.98
N HIS A 5 2.32 -4.89 -8.06
CA HIS A 5 1.76 -5.11 -6.74
C HIS A 5 1.54 -3.72 -6.10
N PRO A 6 0.37 -3.46 -5.49
CA PRO A 6 0.11 -2.15 -4.90
C PRO A 6 1.14 -1.89 -3.80
N THR A 7 1.73 -0.70 -3.81
CA THR A 7 2.75 -0.27 -2.85
C THR A 7 2.18 0.84 -1.97
N PRO A 8 2.65 1.00 -0.72
CA PRO A 8 2.14 2.03 0.20
C PRO A 8 2.40 3.45 -0.32
N THR A 9 3.41 3.59 -1.18
CA THR A 9 3.85 4.85 -1.77
C THR A 9 4.09 4.70 -3.27
N PRO A 10 4.07 5.79 -4.07
CA PRO A 10 4.37 5.75 -5.50
C PRO A 10 5.82 5.38 -5.86
N ASP A 11 6.75 5.47 -4.90
CA ASP A 11 8.18 5.18 -5.09
C ASP A 11 8.57 3.95 -4.26
N PRO A 12 8.45 2.72 -4.78
CA PRO A 12 8.63 1.51 -4.01
C PRO A 12 10.09 1.31 -3.56
N LEU A 13 10.28 0.63 -2.42
CA LEU A 13 11.62 0.31 -1.93
C LEU A 13 12.35 -0.58 -2.95
N PRO A 14 13.68 -0.40 -3.13
CA PRO A 14 14.47 -1.21 -4.06
C PRO A 14 14.80 -2.61 -3.49
N PHE A 15 13.80 -3.32 -2.93
CA PHE A 15 13.99 -4.61 -2.27
C PHE A 15 14.24 -5.77 -3.24
N GLU A 16 13.51 -5.81 -4.35
CA GLU A 16 13.66 -6.87 -5.37
C GLU A 16 14.78 -6.62 -6.38
N ARG A 17 15.33 -5.39 -6.40
CA ARG A 17 16.35 -5.02 -7.39
C ARG A 17 17.70 -5.64 -7.00
N PRO A 18 18.32 -6.45 -7.87
CA PRO A 18 19.67 -6.93 -7.60
C PRO A 18 20.61 -5.72 -7.56
N ARG A 19 21.10 -5.39 -6.36
CA ARG A 19 22.16 -4.41 -6.16
C ARG A 19 23.44 -5.16 -5.76
N ALA A 20 24.58 -4.67 -6.21
CA ALA A 20 25.86 -5.16 -5.70
C ALA A 20 25.84 -5.12 -4.17
N ALA A 21 26.40 -6.14 -3.53
CA ALA A 21 26.54 -6.15 -2.08
C ALA A 21 27.26 -4.86 -1.65
N PRO A 22 26.79 -4.18 -0.59
CA PRO A 22 27.47 -2.99 -0.11
C PRO A 22 28.93 -3.33 0.20
N ALA A 23 29.85 -2.50 -0.27
CA ALA A 23 31.28 -2.66 0.02
C ALA A 23 31.65 -2.28 1.46
N ASP A 24 30.68 -1.77 2.23
CA ASP A 24 30.90 -1.18 3.54
C ASP A 24 30.84 -2.22 4.66
N ALA A 25 31.94 -2.34 5.41
CA ALA A 25 32.06 -3.20 6.57
C ALA A 25 31.06 -2.84 7.69
N ALA A 26 30.58 -1.60 7.75
CA ALA A 26 29.58 -1.17 8.74
C ALA A 26 28.22 -1.87 8.55
N LEU A 27 27.84 -2.19 7.31
CA LEU A 27 26.61 -2.92 7.01
C LEU A 27 26.73 -4.42 7.28
N ALA A 28 27.93 -4.97 7.14
CA ALA A 28 28.24 -6.34 7.57
C ALA A 28 28.13 -6.50 9.09
N ALA A 29 28.33 -5.40 9.85
CA ALA A 29 28.23 -5.35 11.30
C ALA A 29 26.81 -5.10 11.84
N LEU A 30 25.78 -4.99 10.98
CA LEU A 30 24.40 -4.90 11.46
C LEU A 30 24.05 -6.17 12.27
N PRO A 31 23.63 -6.03 13.54
CA PRO A 31 23.37 -7.16 14.42
C PRO A 31 22.02 -7.81 14.06
N LEU A 32 21.98 -8.49 12.92
CA LEU A 32 20.83 -9.29 12.49
C LEU A 32 21.02 -10.73 12.97
N ALA A 33 20.25 -11.16 13.95
CA ALA A 33 20.22 -12.55 14.36
C ALA A 33 19.43 -13.39 13.34
N ASP A 34 19.98 -14.52 12.89
CA ASP A 34 19.32 -15.40 11.90
C ASP A 34 17.91 -15.82 12.35
N ALA A 35 17.74 -16.10 13.65
CA ALA A 35 16.44 -16.45 14.23
C ALA A 35 15.42 -15.30 14.14
N ALA A 36 15.86 -14.04 14.28
CA ALA A 36 15.00 -12.87 14.17
C ALA A 36 14.56 -12.66 12.71
N VAL A 37 15.47 -12.83 11.75
CA VAL A 37 15.15 -12.75 10.30
C VAL A 37 14.11 -13.81 9.92
N VAL A 38 14.27 -15.05 10.42
CA VAL A 38 13.30 -16.13 10.19
C VAL A 38 11.94 -15.78 10.81
N GLY A 39 11.92 -15.24 12.03
CA GLY A 39 10.69 -14.81 12.70
C GLY A 39 9.97 -13.69 11.95
N PHE A 40 10.72 -12.71 11.45
CA PHE A 40 10.20 -11.63 10.61
C PHE A 40 9.58 -12.16 9.31
N ASP A 41 10.29 -13.03 8.60
CA ASP A 41 9.80 -13.63 7.36
C ASP A 41 8.52 -14.46 7.59
N GLN A 42 8.46 -15.23 8.68
CA GLN A 42 7.25 -15.98 9.06
C GLN A 42 6.07 -15.04 9.32
N LEU A 43 6.27 -14.01 10.13
CA LEU A 43 5.25 -13.00 10.43
C LEU A 43 4.73 -12.32 9.16
N LEU A 44 5.64 -11.93 8.26
CA LEU A 44 5.28 -11.32 6.99
C LEU A 44 4.36 -12.24 6.16
N HIS A 45 4.64 -13.55 6.12
CA HIS A 45 3.81 -14.51 5.39
C HIS A 45 2.49 -14.83 6.08
N GLU A 46 2.41 -14.68 7.40
CA GLU A 46 1.13 -14.75 8.13
C GLU A 46 0.22 -13.56 7.82
N VAL A 47 0.81 -12.38 7.58
CA VAL A 47 0.09 -11.16 7.20
C VAL A 47 -0.26 -11.18 5.71
N HIS A 48 0.70 -11.49 4.85
CA HIS A 48 0.58 -11.51 3.40
C HIS A 48 1.33 -12.73 2.82
N ALA A 49 0.58 -13.80 2.51
CA ALA A 49 1.14 -15.09 2.11
C ALA A 49 1.96 -15.04 0.81
N ASP A 50 1.66 -14.12 -0.10
CA ASP A 50 2.35 -13.97 -1.38
C ASP A 50 3.55 -13.00 -1.31
N ALA A 51 3.99 -12.64 -0.10
CA ALA A 51 5.08 -11.68 0.08
C ALA A 51 6.42 -12.25 -0.42
N PRO A 52 7.34 -11.41 -0.91
CA PRO A 52 8.70 -11.84 -1.18
C PRO A 52 9.40 -12.31 0.11
N ARG A 53 10.17 -13.40 0.01
CA ARG A 53 11.00 -13.87 1.12
C ARG A 53 12.05 -12.84 1.52
N VAL A 54 12.26 -12.73 2.83
CA VAL A 54 13.25 -11.83 3.45
C VAL A 54 14.44 -12.64 3.97
N ASP A 55 15.63 -12.17 3.61
CA ASP A 55 16.90 -12.75 4.06
C ASP A 55 17.84 -11.64 4.56
N ALA A 56 18.82 -12.01 5.38
CA ALA A 56 19.75 -11.06 6.01
C ALA A 56 20.53 -10.23 4.95
N ASP A 57 20.85 -10.83 3.81
CA ASP A 57 21.63 -10.14 2.77
C ASP A 57 20.80 -9.10 2.02
N ARG A 58 19.50 -9.36 1.78
CA ARG A 58 18.57 -8.36 1.25
C ARG A 58 18.39 -7.20 2.21
N LEU A 59 18.23 -7.48 3.50
CA LEU A 59 18.13 -6.44 4.53
C LEU A 59 19.39 -5.56 4.58
N ARG A 60 20.59 -6.15 4.56
CA ARG A 60 21.85 -5.41 4.50
C ARG A 60 21.98 -4.55 3.25
N ARG A 61 21.55 -5.05 2.08
CA ARG A 61 21.53 -4.26 0.84
C ARG A 61 20.57 -3.08 0.92
N LEU A 62 19.39 -3.29 1.50
CA LEU A 62 18.39 -2.25 1.69
C LEU A 62 18.88 -1.18 2.68
N ALA A 63 19.46 -1.60 3.81
CA ALA A 63 20.09 -0.71 4.77
C ALA A 63 21.20 0.12 4.11
N GLY A 64 22.04 -0.52 3.28
CA GLY A 64 23.09 0.19 2.56
C GLY A 64 22.56 1.24 1.59
N TRP A 65 21.51 0.91 0.84
CA TRP A 65 20.83 1.89 -0.01
C TRP A 65 20.28 3.07 0.81
N LEU A 66 19.68 2.82 1.98
CA LEU A 66 19.12 3.88 2.82
C LEU A 66 20.22 4.82 3.35
N LEU A 67 21.38 4.28 3.74
CA LEU A 67 22.53 5.06 4.21
C LEU A 67 23.23 5.86 3.12
N GLU A 68 23.13 5.44 1.86
CA GLU A 68 23.66 6.20 0.72
C GLU A 68 22.81 7.45 0.39
N LEU A 69 21.54 7.49 0.83
CA LEU A 69 20.67 8.62 0.59
C LEU A 69 21.08 9.82 1.46
N PRO A 70 20.83 11.06 0.99
CA PRO A 70 20.86 12.23 1.85
C PRO A 70 19.95 12.03 3.07
N ALA A 71 20.36 12.47 4.26
CA ALA A 71 19.64 12.21 5.51
C ALA A 71 18.14 12.60 5.43
N GLU A 72 17.83 13.77 4.87
CA GLU A 72 16.44 14.21 4.70
C GLU A 72 15.64 13.30 3.75
N ALA A 73 16.28 12.78 2.70
CA ALA A 73 15.64 11.86 1.77
C ALA A 73 15.39 10.50 2.42
N ALA A 74 16.34 9.99 3.20
CA ALA A 74 16.17 8.77 3.98
C ALA A 74 15.02 8.91 4.99
N GLN A 75 14.97 10.00 5.75
CA GLN A 75 13.86 10.26 6.69
C GLN A 75 12.52 10.37 5.98
N ARG A 76 12.42 11.13 4.88
CA ARG A 76 11.16 11.20 4.10
C ARG A 76 10.71 9.84 3.58
N THR A 77 11.65 8.98 3.18
CA THR A 77 11.36 7.61 2.76
C THR A 77 10.68 6.84 3.89
N LEU A 78 11.25 6.86 5.10
CA LEU A 78 10.71 6.18 6.27
C LEU A 78 9.35 6.78 6.69
N ASP A 79 9.29 8.09 6.91
CA ASP A 79 8.10 8.80 7.39
C ASP A 79 6.88 8.55 6.49
N THR A 80 7.08 8.48 5.18
CA THR A 80 5.97 8.26 4.23
C THR A 80 5.35 6.88 4.39
N ARG A 81 6.14 5.85 4.75
CA ARG A 81 5.62 4.51 5.06
C ARG A 81 5.03 4.43 6.46
N LEU A 82 5.67 5.03 7.44
CA LEU A 82 5.17 5.04 8.82
C LEU A 82 3.81 5.76 8.91
N ARG A 83 3.58 6.81 8.11
CA ARG A 83 2.25 7.40 7.96
C ARG A 83 1.18 6.41 7.48
N ARG A 84 1.55 5.38 6.71
CA ARG A 84 0.61 4.31 6.32
C ARG A 84 0.31 3.37 7.47
N VAL A 85 1.26 3.13 8.36
CA VAL A 85 1.00 2.41 9.61
C VAL A 85 0.01 3.18 10.49
N ASP A 86 0.19 4.49 10.64
CA ASP A 86 -0.75 5.34 11.38
C ASP A 86 -2.14 5.36 10.75
N GLU A 87 -2.22 5.32 9.43
CA GLU A 87 -3.48 5.22 8.71
C GLU A 87 -4.22 3.91 9.01
N LEU A 88 -3.51 2.77 8.99
CA LEU A 88 -4.08 1.47 9.37
C LEU A 88 -4.52 1.47 10.84
N ARG A 89 -3.76 2.13 11.73
CA ARG A 89 -4.13 2.32 13.13
C ARG A 89 -5.41 3.15 13.27
N ALA A 90 -5.53 4.23 12.52
CA ALA A 90 -6.74 5.06 12.49
C ALA A 90 -7.96 4.27 12.00
N MET A 91 -7.78 3.47 10.94
CA MET A 91 -8.83 2.61 10.38
C MET A 91 -9.35 1.59 11.40
N LEU A 92 -8.46 0.95 12.18
CA LEU A 92 -8.87 0.03 13.24
C LEU A 92 -9.56 0.71 14.43
N ALA A 93 -9.22 1.99 14.68
CA ALA A 93 -9.76 2.76 15.79
C ALA A 93 -11.10 3.43 15.46
N ASP A 94 -11.48 3.53 14.17
CA ASP A 94 -12.71 4.15 13.74
C ASP A 94 -13.92 3.22 13.99
N PRO A 95 -14.81 3.53 14.95
CA PRO A 95 -16.00 2.71 15.23
C PRO A 95 -17.04 2.79 14.12
N ASP A 96 -16.96 3.80 13.26
CA ASP A 96 -17.85 4.03 12.14
C ASP A 96 -17.31 3.42 10.85
N TRP A 97 -16.15 2.76 10.89
CA TRP A 97 -15.62 1.90 9.83
C TRP A 97 -15.86 0.41 10.15
N ASP A 98 -16.10 -0.39 9.13
CA ASP A 98 -16.49 -1.81 9.28
C ASP A 98 -15.64 -2.68 8.38
N SER A 99 -14.38 -2.82 8.80
CA SER A 99 -13.42 -3.70 8.15
C SER A 99 -13.74 -5.16 8.38
N ASP A 100 -13.45 -5.96 7.36
CA ASP A 100 -13.47 -7.41 7.45
C ASP A 100 -12.56 -7.91 8.59
N GLU A 101 -13.06 -8.88 9.37
CA GLU A 101 -12.36 -9.39 10.56
C GLU A 101 -10.98 -9.99 10.23
N ALA A 102 -10.82 -10.63 9.06
CA ALA A 102 -9.53 -11.16 8.64
C ALA A 102 -8.54 -10.04 8.32
N VAL A 103 -9.00 -8.94 7.70
CA VAL A 103 -8.17 -7.75 7.47
C VAL A 103 -7.77 -7.11 8.80
N ARG A 104 -8.73 -6.97 9.73
CA ARG A 104 -8.45 -6.44 11.09
C ARG A 104 -7.40 -7.25 11.83
N ALA A 105 -7.51 -8.58 11.80
CA ALA A 105 -6.56 -9.47 12.44
C ALA A 105 -5.14 -9.34 11.85
N ARG A 106 -5.03 -9.19 10.52
CA ARG A 106 -3.74 -8.97 9.85
C ARG A 106 -3.13 -7.62 10.20
N ILE A 107 -3.92 -6.55 10.24
CA ILE A 107 -3.44 -5.23 10.65
C ILE A 107 -3.00 -5.26 12.12
N ALA A 108 -3.79 -5.85 13.01
CA ALA A 108 -3.44 -5.98 14.42
C ALA A 108 -2.12 -6.73 14.62
N LYS A 109 -1.88 -7.79 13.83
CA LYS A 109 -0.61 -8.52 13.83
C LYS A 109 0.57 -7.67 13.36
N LEU A 110 0.39 -6.85 12.32
CA LEU A 110 1.41 -5.91 11.86
C LEU A 110 1.70 -4.85 12.92
N LEU A 111 0.68 -4.22 13.51
CA LEU A 111 0.87 -3.19 14.55
C LEU A 111 1.52 -3.78 15.80
N ALA A 112 1.15 -5.00 16.19
CA ALA A 112 1.78 -5.69 17.30
C ALA A 112 3.25 -6.07 17.06
N TYR A 113 3.75 -5.96 15.83
CA TYR A 113 5.18 -6.01 15.53
C TYR A 113 5.82 -4.64 15.69
N VAL A 114 5.25 -3.63 15.04
CA VAL A 114 5.74 -2.24 15.05
C VAL A 114 5.81 -1.66 16.46
N ASP A 115 4.91 -2.08 17.36
CA ASP A 115 4.89 -1.59 18.74
C ASP A 115 5.87 -2.36 19.67
N ARG A 116 6.81 -3.18 19.14
CA ARG A 116 7.77 -3.96 19.94
C ARG A 116 9.12 -3.24 20.07
N ASP A 117 9.64 -3.17 21.30
CA ASP A 117 10.95 -2.53 21.58
C ASP A 117 12.19 -3.38 21.19
N ASP A 118 12.02 -4.68 20.89
CA ASP A 118 13.10 -5.65 20.57
C ASP A 118 12.71 -6.46 19.32
N ASP A 119 12.51 -5.73 18.23
CA ASP A 119 12.20 -6.22 16.90
C ASP A 119 13.48 -6.59 16.10
N LEU A 120 13.38 -6.72 14.77
CA LEU A 120 14.49 -7.24 13.96
C LEU A 120 15.72 -6.32 13.99
N ILE A 121 15.51 -5.01 14.06
CA ILE A 121 16.58 -4.02 14.16
C ILE A 121 16.26 -3.08 15.30
N VAL A 122 16.93 -3.28 16.44
CA VAL A 122 16.75 -2.45 17.63
C VAL A 122 16.67 -0.94 17.32
N ASP A 123 15.58 -0.30 17.72
CA ASP A 123 15.24 1.13 17.54
C ASP A 123 16.37 2.12 17.81
N ARG A 124 17.28 1.77 18.71
CA ARG A 124 18.41 2.62 19.11
C ARG A 124 19.45 2.81 18.00
N VAL A 125 19.39 2.02 16.92
CA VAL A 125 20.24 2.21 15.75
C VAL A 125 19.69 3.37 14.93
N PRO A 126 20.36 4.55 14.87
CA PRO A 126 19.82 5.71 14.18
C PRO A 126 19.50 5.39 12.72
N LEU A 127 18.33 5.84 12.25
CA LEU A 127 17.79 5.64 10.88
C LEU A 127 17.43 4.18 10.52
N LEU A 128 18.19 3.19 11.00
CA LEU A 128 17.97 1.78 10.64
C LEU A 128 17.01 1.05 11.57
N GLY A 129 16.80 1.55 12.79
CA GLY A 129 15.85 0.96 13.74
C GLY A 129 14.40 0.93 13.25
N LEU A 130 14.05 1.76 12.26
CA LEU A 130 12.71 1.79 11.66
C LEU A 130 12.64 1.06 10.32
N LEU A 131 13.74 0.44 9.88
CA LEU A 131 13.85 -0.09 8.53
C LEU A 131 13.01 -1.34 8.34
N ASP A 132 12.98 -2.21 9.34
CA ASP A 132 12.18 -3.43 9.35
C ASP A 132 10.68 -3.14 9.45
N ASP A 133 10.26 -2.16 10.24
CA ASP A 133 8.88 -1.65 10.23
C ASP A 133 8.45 -1.16 8.84
N VAL A 134 9.29 -0.32 8.25
CA VAL A 134 9.06 0.25 6.93
C VAL A 134 9.05 -0.83 5.85
N LEU A 135 9.90 -1.85 5.99
CA LEU A 135 9.89 -3.01 5.10
C LEU A 135 8.64 -3.86 5.30
N LEU A 136 8.21 -4.08 6.53
CA LEU A 136 7.03 -4.87 6.85
C LEU A 136 5.79 -4.25 6.20
N ILE A 137 5.57 -2.95 6.39
CA ILE A 137 4.44 -2.27 5.75
C ILE A 137 4.57 -2.23 4.22
N GLU A 138 5.78 -2.07 3.67
CA GLU A 138 6.01 -2.09 2.22
C GLU A 138 5.64 -3.43 1.59
N LEU A 139 6.08 -4.54 2.19
CA LEU A 139 5.86 -5.88 1.64
C LEU A 139 4.46 -6.42 1.96
N ALA A 140 3.85 -6.01 3.06
CA ALA A 140 2.51 -6.41 3.45
C ALA A 140 1.40 -5.55 2.85
N TRP A 141 1.71 -4.37 2.29
CA TRP A 141 0.71 -3.43 1.77
C TRP A 141 -0.34 -4.05 0.84
N PRO A 142 -0.01 -5.00 -0.07
CA PRO A 142 -1.03 -5.62 -0.90
C PRO A 142 -2.13 -6.36 -0.15
N ALA A 143 -1.91 -6.79 1.10
CA ALA A 143 -2.96 -7.36 1.93
C ALA A 143 -4.00 -6.33 2.41
N PHE A 144 -3.67 -5.04 2.34
CA PHE A 144 -4.45 -3.94 2.94
C PHE A 144 -4.86 -2.87 1.93
N ALA A 145 -4.26 -2.87 0.73
CA ALA A 145 -4.33 -1.75 -0.19
C ALA A 145 -5.77 -1.34 -0.56
N GLU A 146 -6.62 -2.33 -0.88
CA GLU A 146 -8.02 -2.11 -1.24
C GLU A 146 -8.81 -1.51 -0.07
N GLU A 147 -8.74 -2.15 1.11
CA GLU A 147 -9.42 -1.68 2.33
C GLU A 147 -8.96 -0.25 2.72
N ALA A 148 -7.66 0.02 2.66
CA ALA A 148 -7.11 1.32 2.99
C ALA A 148 -7.54 2.40 1.98
N GLU A 149 -7.67 2.05 0.70
CA GLU A 149 -8.20 2.96 -0.33
C GLU A 149 -9.67 3.29 -0.08
N ASP A 150 -10.48 2.29 0.20
CA ASP A 150 -11.91 2.44 0.53
C ASP A 150 -12.10 3.29 1.80
N TYR A 151 -11.31 3.05 2.84
CA TYR A 151 -11.36 3.84 4.07
C TYR A 151 -10.99 5.30 3.82
N ARG A 152 -9.94 5.59 3.02
CA ARG A 152 -9.58 6.97 2.65
C ARG A 152 -10.71 7.66 1.90
N ASP A 153 -11.34 6.98 0.94
CA ASP A 153 -12.44 7.54 0.17
C ASP A 153 -13.65 7.83 1.07
N TYR A 154 -13.97 6.92 1.98
CA TYR A 154 -15.02 7.12 2.98
C TYR A 154 -14.74 8.32 3.90
N CYS A 155 -13.52 8.46 4.42
CA CYS A 155 -13.13 9.62 5.22
C CYS A 155 -13.28 10.93 4.43
N ALA A 156 -12.83 10.95 3.18
CA ALA A 156 -12.95 12.12 2.30
C ALA A 156 -14.41 12.46 2.00
N TYR A 157 -15.25 11.45 1.76
CA TYR A 157 -16.69 11.60 1.59
C TYR A 157 -17.34 12.21 2.84
N CYS A 158 -17.04 11.69 4.03
CA CYS A 158 -17.58 12.20 5.29
C CYS A 158 -17.20 13.67 5.54
N GLN A 159 -15.97 14.06 5.21
CA GLN A 159 -15.51 15.45 5.34
C GLN A 159 -16.23 16.40 4.37
N ARG A 160 -16.48 15.94 3.13
CA ARG A 160 -17.06 16.74 2.05
C ARG A 160 -18.58 16.85 2.16
N GLU A 161 -19.27 15.71 2.23
CA GLU A 161 -20.74 15.64 2.16
C GLU A 161 -21.41 15.79 3.54
N ARG A 162 -20.67 15.51 4.62
CA ARG A 162 -21.17 15.55 6.01
C ARG A 162 -22.53 14.83 6.16
N PRO A 163 -22.63 13.56 5.74
CA PRO A 163 -23.87 12.81 5.79
C PRO A 163 -24.38 12.72 7.24
N ALA A 164 -25.68 12.89 7.42
CA ALA A 164 -26.33 12.73 8.71
C ALA A 164 -26.42 11.24 9.10
N GLY A 165 -26.66 10.98 10.39
CA GLY A 165 -26.87 9.63 10.91
C GLY A 165 -25.65 9.01 11.59
N GLY A 166 -25.79 7.77 12.04
CA GLY A 166 -24.71 6.97 12.64
C GLY A 166 -23.75 6.37 11.60
N GLY A 167 -22.68 5.71 12.03
CA GLY A 167 -21.65 5.14 11.13
C GLY A 167 -22.21 4.26 10.02
N ALA A 168 -23.10 3.32 10.36
CA ALA A 168 -23.72 2.43 9.37
C ALA A 168 -24.52 3.20 8.31
N GLU A 169 -25.23 4.27 8.70
CA GLU A 169 -26.03 5.09 7.78
C GLU A 169 -25.12 5.93 6.86
N ARG A 170 -24.05 6.52 7.42
CA ARG A 170 -23.06 7.28 6.67
C ARG A 170 -22.30 6.41 5.67
N ARG A 171 -21.88 5.20 6.07
CA ARG A 171 -21.29 4.20 5.16
C ARG A 171 -22.25 3.81 4.05
N ALA A 172 -23.52 3.53 4.39
CA ALA A 172 -24.51 3.19 3.38
C ALA A 172 -24.76 4.35 2.39
N ALA A 173 -24.70 5.60 2.84
CA ALA A 173 -24.77 6.77 1.96
C ALA A 173 -23.57 6.84 1.02
N TRP A 174 -22.36 6.71 1.57
CA TRP A 174 -21.12 6.67 0.79
C TRP A 174 -21.16 5.58 -0.30
N VAL A 175 -21.52 4.34 0.06
CA VAL A 175 -21.60 3.22 -0.89
C VAL A 175 -22.61 3.51 -2.00
N ARG A 176 -23.80 4.06 -1.68
CA ARG A 176 -24.79 4.40 -2.71
C ARG A 176 -24.26 5.44 -3.69
N ASP A 177 -23.67 6.52 -3.18
CA ASP A 177 -23.16 7.61 -4.03
C ASP A 177 -22.01 7.11 -4.92
N ARG A 178 -21.13 6.25 -4.38
CA ARG A 178 -20.09 5.57 -5.16
C ARG A 178 -20.65 4.66 -6.26
N MET A 179 -21.70 3.91 -5.96
CA MET A 179 -22.36 3.06 -6.94
C MET A 179 -23.01 3.88 -8.06
N ASP A 180 -23.64 5.00 -7.73
CA ASP A 180 -24.26 5.91 -8.69
C ASP A 180 -23.20 6.56 -9.61
N GLU A 181 -22.06 6.99 -9.05
CA GLU A 181 -20.93 7.48 -9.84
C GLU A 181 -20.38 6.42 -10.79
N LEU A 182 -20.15 5.19 -10.32
CA LEU A 182 -19.70 4.08 -11.16
C LEU A 182 -20.72 3.74 -12.25
N ALA A 183 -22.02 3.80 -11.96
CA ALA A 183 -23.07 3.57 -12.93
C ALA A 183 -23.08 4.65 -14.03
N LEU A 184 -22.90 5.92 -13.65
CA LEU A 184 -22.77 7.03 -14.58
C LEU A 184 -21.55 6.86 -15.49
N LEU A 185 -20.38 6.55 -14.92
CA LEU A 185 -19.15 6.31 -15.69
C LEU A 185 -19.32 5.16 -16.70
N ARG A 186 -19.93 4.05 -16.27
CA ARG A 186 -20.25 2.91 -17.16
C ARG A 186 -21.21 3.33 -18.28
N HIS A 187 -22.23 4.12 -17.97
CA HIS A 187 -23.15 4.64 -18.97
C HIS A 187 -22.43 5.52 -19.99
N GLU A 188 -21.60 6.46 -19.53
CA GLU A 188 -20.79 7.32 -20.40
C GLU A 188 -19.86 6.51 -21.32
N TRP A 189 -19.17 5.51 -20.77
CA TRP A 189 -18.33 4.62 -21.57
C TRP A 189 -19.13 3.87 -22.62
N ALA A 190 -20.30 3.33 -22.27
CA ALA A 190 -21.18 2.64 -23.21
C ALA A 190 -21.68 3.58 -24.32
N VAL A 191 -22.03 4.83 -24.01
CA VAL A 191 -22.46 5.84 -24.99
C VAL A 191 -21.31 6.23 -25.92
N ARG A 192 -20.11 6.47 -25.38
CA ARG A 192 -18.90 6.76 -26.16
C ARG A 192 -18.53 5.61 -27.10
N ALA A 193 -18.61 4.37 -26.61
CA ALA A 193 -18.36 3.17 -27.41
C ALA A 193 -19.39 2.99 -28.55
N ARG A 194 -20.63 3.51 -28.39
CA ARG A 194 -21.70 3.45 -29.40
C ARG A 194 -21.66 4.58 -30.44
N ARG A 195 -20.73 5.56 -30.34
CA ARG A 195 -20.56 6.65 -31.32
C ARG A 195 -19.20 6.61 -32.02
N TYR A 196 -19.01 5.59 -32.85
CA TYR A 196 -18.31 5.69 -34.14
C TYR A 196 -19.11 4.81 -35.12
N ALA A 197 -19.53 5.39 -36.24
CA ALA A 197 -20.60 4.90 -37.11
C ALA A 197 -20.39 3.47 -37.66
N PRO A 198 -21.47 2.74 -38.02
CA PRO A 198 -21.36 1.65 -38.97
C PRO A 198 -20.90 2.22 -40.32
N GLU A 199 -19.82 1.70 -40.87
CA GLU A 199 -19.41 1.96 -42.25
C GLU A 199 -20.42 1.35 -43.23
N THR A 200 -21.52 2.04 -43.45
CA THR A 200 -22.36 1.86 -44.64
C THR A 200 -22.75 3.23 -45.14
N THR A 201 -21.78 3.92 -45.73
CA THR A 201 -22.04 5.02 -46.66
C THR A 201 -22.48 4.38 -47.98
N PRO A 202 -23.77 4.39 -48.38
CA PRO A 202 -24.09 4.12 -49.76
C PRO A 202 -23.49 5.26 -50.60
N ARG A 203 -22.47 4.95 -51.41
CA ARG A 203 -21.99 5.83 -52.48
C ARG A 203 -23.10 6.01 -53.50
N LEU A 204 -24.00 6.96 -53.28
CA LEU A 204 -24.82 7.51 -54.35
C LEU A 204 -24.03 8.63 -55.01
N LEU A 205 -23.46 8.28 -56.16
CA LEU A 205 -22.82 9.19 -57.11
C LEU A 205 -23.89 10.16 -57.63
N PHE A 206 -23.90 11.38 -57.13
CA PHE A 206 -24.63 12.47 -57.79
C PHE A 206 -23.89 12.82 -59.08
N ARG A 207 -24.51 12.56 -60.24
CA ARG A 207 -24.10 13.12 -61.53
C ARG A 207 -25.07 14.25 -61.86
N VAL A 208 -24.57 15.48 -61.88
CA VAL A 208 -25.30 16.64 -62.40
C VAL A 208 -25.11 16.64 -63.92
N SER A 209 -26.22 16.66 -64.66
CA SER A 209 -26.29 16.79 -66.12
C SER A 209 -26.09 18.23 -66.56
#